data_AF-A0A6U3CSJ2-F1
#
_entry.id   AF-A0A6U3CSJ2-F1
#
_cell.length_a   1.000
_cell.length_b   1.000
_cell.length_c   1.000
_cell.angle_alpha   90.00
_cell.angle_beta   90.00
_cell.angle_gamma   90.00
#
_symmetry.space_group_name_H-M   'P 1'
#
loop_
_entity.id
_entity.type
_entity.pdbx_description
1 polymer ?
#
loop_
_entity_poly.entity_id
_entity_poly.type
_entity_poly.pdbx_seq_one_letter_code
_entity_poly.pdbx_strand_id
1 'polypeptide(L)'
;KRMFDAIHAGCIPVVLSYDFVWPFTQEFDSQTKTPMPLNPKDFALRAPAWKYSNVLVKSKSCTPSSSKIQKNAIGLQGYLNTISSAEIERLRQGLTKAREYYSWYERPLTNVTNPLLEKILPTGGTARYVVQMLEERASGALWPACRDELKGLSPKHQE
;
A
#
# COMPACT_ATOMS: atom_id res chain seq x y z
N LYS A 1 -7.96 5.59 1.13
CA LYS A 1 -8.91 5.22 2.20
C LYS A 1 -9.52 3.85 1.93
N ARG A 2 -10.36 3.67 0.90
CA ARG A 2 -11.00 2.38 0.57
C ARG A 2 -10.03 1.20 0.39
N MET A 3 -8.83 1.44 -0.14
CA MET A 3 -7.80 0.40 -0.30
C MET A 3 -7.22 -0.10 1.03
N PHE A 4 -7.12 0.75 2.05
CA PHE A 4 -6.66 0.36 3.38
C PHE A 4 -7.77 -0.35 4.15
N ASP A 5 -9.01 0.09 3.99
CA ASP A 5 -10.18 -0.58 4.57
C ASP A 5 -10.24 -2.06 4.13
N ALA A 6 -9.91 -2.36 2.87
CA ALA A 6 -9.83 -3.74 2.37
C ALA A 6 -8.74 -4.55 3.09
N ILE A 7 -7.56 -3.97 3.32
CA ILE A 7 -6.46 -4.61 4.05
C ILE A 7 -6.89 -4.89 5.50
N HIS A 8 -7.49 -3.92 6.18
CA HIS A 8 -7.96 -4.08 7.56
C HIS A 8 -9.08 -5.12 7.68
N ALA A 9 -9.95 -5.21 6.66
CA ALA A 9 -10.99 -6.23 6.58
C ALA A 9 -10.47 -7.62 6.21
N GLY A 10 -9.17 -7.80 5.95
CA GLY A 10 -8.61 -9.08 5.52
C GLY A 10 -8.98 -9.47 4.07
N CYS A 11 -9.42 -8.50 3.27
CA CYS A 11 -9.75 -8.68 1.86
C CYS A 11 -8.54 -8.39 0.97
N ILE A 12 -8.28 -9.24 -0.03
CA ILE A 12 -7.22 -9.03 -1.02
C ILE A 12 -7.60 -7.85 -1.94
N PRO A 13 -6.85 -6.74 -1.96
CA PRO A 13 -7.16 -5.61 -2.82
C PRO A 13 -6.89 -5.95 -4.30
N VAL A 14 -7.83 -5.55 -5.17
CA VAL A 14 -7.65 -5.59 -6.62
C VAL A 14 -7.52 -4.16 -7.13
N VAL A 15 -6.34 -3.83 -7.66
CA VAL A 15 -6.02 -2.49 -8.17
C VAL A 15 -6.23 -2.47 -9.69
N LEU A 16 -7.21 -1.68 -10.11
CA LEU A 16 -7.55 -1.40 -11.52
C LEU A 16 -7.17 0.04 -11.89
N SER A 17 -5.89 0.39 -11.70
CA SER A 17 -5.39 1.73 -11.99
C SER A 17 -3.92 1.67 -12.39
N TYR A 18 -3.52 2.60 -13.27
CA TYR A 18 -2.13 2.78 -13.68
C TYR A 18 -1.33 3.59 -12.67
N ASP A 19 -1.97 4.61 -12.11
CA ASP A 19 -1.30 5.65 -11.32
C ASP A 19 -1.42 5.38 -9.82
N PHE A 20 -1.99 4.23 -9.45
CA PHE A 20 -2.08 3.84 -8.06
C PHE A 20 -0.75 3.24 -7.60
N VAL A 21 -0.20 3.82 -6.53
CA VAL A 21 1.03 3.37 -5.86
C VAL A 21 0.72 3.08 -4.41
N TRP A 22 1.21 1.94 -3.90
CA TRP A 22 1.10 1.65 -2.48
C TRP A 22 2.14 2.46 -1.69
N PRO A 23 1.73 3.30 -0.73
CA PRO A 23 2.69 4.06 0.07
C PRO A 23 3.50 3.11 0.94
N PHE A 24 4.76 3.48 1.20
CA PHE A 24 5.70 2.72 2.02
C PHE A 24 6.02 1.32 1.48
N THR A 25 5.94 1.18 0.17
CA THR A 25 6.34 -0.04 -0.54
C THR A 25 7.49 0.30 -1.49
N GLN A 26 8.11 -0.75 -2.02
CA GLN A 26 9.18 -0.63 -3.01
C GLN A 26 8.75 0.12 -4.28
N GLU A 27 7.45 0.25 -4.55
CA GLU A 27 6.93 1.04 -5.67
C GLU A 27 7.09 2.55 -5.47
N PHE A 28 7.07 3.02 -4.22
CA PHE A 28 7.15 4.45 -3.90
C PHE A 28 8.59 4.89 -3.70
N ASP A 29 9.39 4.10 -2.99
CA ASP A 29 10.80 4.37 -2.75
C ASP A 29 11.59 3.07 -2.78
N SER A 30 12.32 2.83 -3.86
CA SER A 30 13.16 1.64 -4.02
C SER A 30 14.36 1.61 -3.06
N GLN A 31 14.67 2.73 -2.42
CA GLN A 31 15.75 2.87 -1.44
C GLN A 31 15.26 2.85 0.01
N THR A 32 13.95 2.67 0.25
CA THR A 32 13.44 2.52 1.62
C THR A 32 14.08 1.31 2.29
N LYS A 33 15.11 1.56 3.10
CA LYS A 33 15.67 0.62 4.08
C LYS A 33 14.73 0.52 5.28
N THR A 34 13.44 0.30 5.03
CA THR A 34 12.51 0.00 6.12
C THR A 34 12.81 -1.40 6.64
N PRO A 35 12.77 -1.62 7.96
CA PRO A 35 13.04 -2.94 8.56
C PRO A 35 12.08 -4.05 8.06
N MET A 36 10.93 -3.67 7.50
CA MET A 36 10.02 -4.56 6.78
C MET A 36 9.71 -4.00 5.39
N PRO A 37 10.45 -4.41 4.33
CA PRO A 37 10.12 -4.01 2.97
C PRO A 37 8.82 -4.71 2.54
N LEU A 38 7.76 -3.94 2.32
CA LEU A 38 6.49 -4.46 1.85
C LEU A 38 6.46 -4.45 0.32
N ASN A 39 6.23 -5.61 -0.29
CA ASN A 39 6.05 -5.74 -1.74
C ASN A 39 4.56 -5.85 -2.07
N PRO A 40 3.98 -4.96 -2.90
CA PRO A 40 2.57 -4.99 -3.28
C PRO A 40 2.11 -6.29 -3.92
N LYS A 41 3.02 -6.98 -4.62
CA LYS A 41 2.73 -8.27 -5.23
C LYS A 41 2.42 -9.35 -4.19
N ASP A 42 2.79 -9.13 -2.93
CA ASP A 42 2.58 -10.10 -1.85
C ASP A 42 1.20 -10.00 -1.21
N PHE A 43 0.47 -8.91 -1.42
CA PHE A 43 -0.82 -8.71 -0.76
C PHE A 43 -1.92 -8.14 -1.66
N ALA A 44 -1.59 -7.67 -2.85
CA ALA A 44 -2.54 -7.06 -3.78
C ALA A 44 -2.38 -7.60 -5.20
N LEU A 45 -3.50 -7.64 -5.92
CA LEU A 45 -3.55 -7.98 -7.33
C LEU A 45 -3.56 -6.70 -8.16
N ARG A 46 -2.63 -6.58 -9.11
CA ARG A 46 -2.63 -5.49 -10.09
C ARG A 46 -3.19 -6.01 -11.41
N ALA A 47 -4.31 -5.43 -11.83
CA ALA A 47 -4.96 -5.75 -13.07
C ALA A 47 -4.97 -4.48 -13.95
N PRO A 48 -4.40 -4.53 -15.18
CA PRO A 48 -4.30 -3.35 -16.03
C PRO A 48 -5.69 -2.85 -16.45
N ALA A 49 -6.01 -1.60 -16.14
CA ALA A 49 -7.37 -1.06 -16.31
C ALA A 49 -7.87 -1.12 -17.77
N TRP A 50 -7.00 -0.84 -18.77
CA TRP A 50 -7.36 -0.95 -20.20
C TRP A 50 -7.86 -2.34 -20.61
N LYS A 51 -7.43 -3.40 -19.94
CA LYS A 51 -7.85 -4.76 -20.28
C LYS A 51 -9.31 -5.01 -19.89
N TYR A 52 -9.84 -4.21 -18.98
CA TYR A 52 -11.17 -4.37 -18.39
C TYR A 52 -12.08 -3.13 -18.58
N SER A 53 -11.66 -2.16 -19.40
CA SER A 53 -12.43 -0.94 -19.68
C SER A 53 -13.59 -1.16 -20.64
N ASN A 54 -13.62 -2.30 -21.34
CA ASN A 54 -14.69 -2.63 -22.27
C ASN A 54 -15.98 -2.96 -21.51
N VAL A 55 -17.06 -2.25 -21.85
CA VAL A 55 -18.39 -2.50 -21.30
C VAL A 55 -18.93 -3.83 -21.84
N LEU A 56 -18.74 -4.90 -21.06
CA LEU A 56 -19.23 -6.25 -21.41
C LEU A 56 -20.74 -6.41 -21.20
N VAL A 57 -21.40 -5.44 -20.58
CA VAL A 57 -22.82 -5.51 -20.18
C VAL A 57 -23.56 -4.30 -20.71
N LYS A 58 -24.69 -4.49 -21.40
CA LYS A 58 -25.52 -3.37 -21.86
C LYS A 58 -26.04 -2.59 -20.65
N SER A 59 -25.76 -1.27 -20.60
CA SER A 59 -26.03 -0.40 -19.44
C SER A 59 -27.50 -0.38 -18.98
N LYS A 60 -28.44 -0.74 -19.85
CA LYS A 60 -29.88 -0.73 -19.57
C LYS A 60 -30.49 -2.10 -19.25
N SER A 61 -29.81 -3.22 -19.51
CA SER A 61 -30.44 -4.55 -19.43
C SER A 61 -29.68 -5.57 -18.61
N CYS A 62 -28.55 -5.22 -17.98
CA CYS A 62 -27.67 -6.15 -17.25
C CYS A 62 -27.32 -7.43 -18.04
N THR A 63 -27.57 -7.46 -19.35
CA THR A 63 -27.34 -8.61 -20.22
C THR A 63 -25.99 -8.45 -20.91
N PRO A 64 -25.26 -9.55 -21.14
CA PRO A 64 -24.00 -9.52 -21.87
C PRO A 64 -24.19 -8.85 -23.24
N SER A 65 -23.31 -7.92 -23.58
CA SER A 65 -23.34 -7.23 -24.87
C SER A 65 -22.83 -8.18 -25.95
N SER A 66 -23.75 -8.74 -26.72
CA SER A 66 -23.48 -9.70 -27.80
C SER A 66 -22.70 -9.14 -29.00
N SER A 67 -22.38 -7.84 -29.02
CA SER A 67 -21.60 -7.22 -30.08
C SER A 67 -20.11 -7.36 -29.82
N LYS A 68 -19.46 -8.32 -30.51
CA LYS A 68 -18.01 -8.56 -30.49
C LYS A 68 -17.46 -8.88 -29.10
N ILE A 69 -17.97 -9.94 -28.47
CA ILE A 69 -17.20 -10.68 -27.47
C ILE A 69 -15.93 -11.14 -28.21
N GLN A 70 -14.80 -10.46 -27.99
CA GLN A 70 -13.50 -11.03 -28.29
C GLN A 70 -13.53 -12.42 -27.64
N LYS A 71 -13.53 -13.49 -28.45
CA LYS A 71 -13.72 -14.88 -27.98
C LYS A 71 -12.73 -15.30 -26.88
N ASN A 72 -11.69 -14.49 -26.64
CA ASN A 72 -10.64 -14.69 -25.66
C ASN A 72 -10.57 -13.59 -24.57
N ALA A 73 -11.47 -12.61 -24.55
CA ALA A 73 -11.47 -11.57 -23.52
C ALA A 73 -12.12 -12.10 -22.23
N ILE A 74 -11.27 -12.68 -21.37
CA ILE A 74 -11.64 -13.03 -20.01
C ILE A 74 -11.95 -11.71 -19.28
N GLY A 75 -13.22 -11.49 -18.92
CA GLY A 75 -13.62 -10.35 -18.09
C GLY A 75 -12.95 -10.40 -16.72
N LEU A 76 -13.02 -9.30 -15.95
CA LEU A 76 -12.35 -9.23 -14.65
C LEU A 76 -12.72 -10.41 -13.73
N GLN A 77 -14.01 -10.76 -13.68
CA GLN A 77 -14.48 -11.91 -12.90
C GLN A 77 -13.84 -13.22 -13.38
N GLY A 78 -13.73 -13.43 -14.69
CA GLY A 78 -13.08 -14.61 -15.24
C GLY A 78 -11.60 -14.66 -14.85
N TYR A 79 -10.91 -13.52 -14.87
CA TYR A 79 -9.51 -13.44 -14.45
C TYR A 79 -9.38 -13.76 -12.96
N LEU A 80 -10.25 -13.21 -12.10
CA LEU A 80 -10.26 -13.52 -10.67
C LEU A 80 -10.51 -15.02 -10.42
N ASN A 81 -11.35 -15.66 -11.21
CA ASN A 81 -11.60 -17.10 -11.13
C ASN A 81 -10.41 -17.96 -11.60
N THR A 82 -9.47 -17.41 -12.37
CA THR A 82 -8.25 -18.13 -12.78
C THR A 82 -7.16 -18.16 -11.71
N ILE A 83 -7.32 -17.38 -10.63
CA ILE A 83 -6.33 -17.29 -9.56
C ILE A 83 -6.37 -18.59 -8.75
N SER A 84 -5.23 -19.24 -8.59
CA SER A 84 -5.12 -20.49 -7.87
C SER A 84 -5.28 -20.29 -6.36
N SER A 85 -5.72 -21.34 -5.65
CA SER A 85 -5.81 -21.30 -4.18
C SER A 85 -4.47 -21.04 -3.51
N ALA A 86 -3.37 -21.54 -4.08
CA ALA A 86 -2.02 -21.29 -3.58
C ALA A 86 -1.64 -19.80 -3.67
N GLU A 87 -2.02 -19.15 -4.76
CA GLU A 87 -1.80 -17.71 -4.95
C GLU A 87 -2.65 -16.89 -3.99
N ILE A 88 -3.92 -17.27 -3.78
CA ILE A 88 -4.79 -16.63 -2.77
C ILE A 88 -4.17 -16.74 -1.37
N GLU A 89 -3.62 -17.90 -1.02
CA GLU A 89 -3.02 -18.11 0.30
C GLU A 89 -1.73 -17.29 0.48
N ARG A 90 -0.89 -17.22 -0.57
CA ARG A 90 0.27 -16.32 -0.59
C ARG A 90 -0.15 -14.86 -0.36
N LEU A 91 -1.21 -14.41 -1.05
CA LEU A 91 -1.75 -13.06 -0.91
C LEU A 91 -2.27 -12.79 0.50
N ARG A 92 -2.94 -13.76 1.14
CA ARG A 92 -3.41 -13.64 2.53
C ARG A 92 -2.26 -13.51 3.51
N GLN A 93 -1.19 -14.28 3.34
CA GLN A 93 0.00 -14.19 4.20
C GLN A 93 0.68 -12.81 4.10
N GLY A 94 0.79 -12.26 2.89
CA GLY A 94 1.29 -10.90 2.71
C GLY A 94 0.33 -9.86 3.26
N LEU A 95 -0.99 -10.10 3.18
CA LEU A 95 -2.01 -9.20 3.72
C LEU A 95 -1.91 -9.04 5.24
N THR A 96 -1.59 -10.11 5.97
CA THR A 96 -1.34 -10.03 7.41
C THR A 96 -0.21 -9.05 7.73
N LYS A 97 0.90 -9.13 6.99
CA LYS A 97 2.04 -8.19 7.13
C LYS A 97 1.64 -6.77 6.74
N ALA A 98 0.90 -6.62 5.65
CA ALA A 98 0.41 -5.33 5.19
C ALA A 98 -0.54 -4.69 6.20
N ARG A 99 -1.40 -5.48 6.87
CA ARG A 99 -2.30 -5.01 7.91
C ARG A 99 -1.56 -4.46 9.12
N GLU A 100 -0.53 -5.16 9.58
CA GLU A 100 0.34 -4.65 10.66
C GLU A 100 0.98 -3.32 10.26
N TYR A 101 1.46 -3.22 9.02
CA TYR A 101 2.10 -2.01 8.51
C TYR A 101 1.13 -0.83 8.41
N TYR A 102 -0.06 -1.07 7.83
CA TYR A 102 -1.09 -0.07 7.60
C TYR A 102 -2.05 0.11 8.78
N SER A 103 -1.79 -0.49 9.93
CA SER A 103 -2.54 -0.30 11.19
C SER A 103 -2.67 1.17 11.60
N TRP A 104 -1.73 2.02 11.17
CA TRP A 104 -1.82 3.48 11.33
C TRP A 104 -3.12 4.08 10.77
N TYR A 105 -3.63 3.52 9.67
CA TYR A 105 -4.86 3.97 9.02
C TYR A 105 -6.11 3.31 9.59
N GLU A 106 -5.96 2.37 10.52
CA GLU A 106 -7.09 1.73 11.21
C GLU A 106 -7.78 2.82 12.04
N ARG A 107 -9.11 2.92 11.92
CA ARG A 107 -9.83 3.85 12.78
C ARG A 107 -9.77 3.30 14.19
N PRO A 108 -9.34 4.08 15.20
CA PRO A 108 -9.54 3.67 16.57
C PRO A 108 -11.04 3.41 16.79
N LEU A 109 -11.37 2.31 17.47
CA LEU A 109 -12.75 1.95 17.81
C LEU A 109 -13.40 2.96 18.77
N THR A 110 -12.60 3.85 19.36
CA THR A 110 -13.05 4.96 20.18
C THR A 110 -13.44 6.15 19.29
N ASN A 111 -14.51 6.86 19.66
CA ASN A 111 -15.04 8.07 18.99
C ASN A 111 -14.08 9.29 19.09
N VAL A 112 -12.82 9.10 18.74
CA VAL A 112 -11.83 10.17 18.63
C VAL A 112 -12.21 10.98 17.41
N THR A 113 -12.81 12.14 17.65
CA THR A 113 -13.38 12.99 16.61
C THR A 113 -12.27 13.73 15.88
N ASN A 114 -11.18 14.06 16.59
CA ASN A 114 -9.98 14.62 15.99
C ASN A 114 -8.70 14.20 16.76
N PRO A 115 -7.92 13.24 16.23
CA PRO A 115 -6.72 12.74 16.92
C PRO A 115 -5.62 13.80 17.13
N LEU A 116 -5.55 14.85 16.31
CA LEU A 116 -4.59 15.94 16.49
C LEU A 116 -4.98 16.86 17.65
N LEU A 117 -6.27 17.14 17.82
CA LEU A 117 -6.77 17.92 18.96
C LEU A 117 -6.70 17.12 20.26
N GLU A 118 -6.95 15.82 20.18
CA GLU A 118 -6.96 14.92 21.33
C GLU A 118 -5.55 14.42 21.71
N LYS A 119 -4.51 14.84 20.97
CA LYS A 119 -3.09 14.48 21.19
C LYS A 119 -2.85 12.95 21.20
N ILE A 120 -3.71 12.21 20.52
CA ILE A 120 -3.58 10.75 20.42
C ILE A 120 -2.69 10.47 19.21
N LEU A 121 -1.48 10.01 19.48
CA LEU A 121 -0.61 9.51 18.42
C LEU A 121 -1.25 8.27 17.79
N PRO A 122 -1.29 8.16 16.46
CA PRO A 122 -1.93 7.00 15.84
C PRO A 122 -1.18 5.72 16.19
N THR A 123 -1.90 4.63 16.38
CA THR A 123 -1.31 3.34 16.77
C THR A 123 -0.98 2.55 15.50
N GLY A 124 0.28 2.58 15.04
CA GLY A 124 0.70 1.77 13.90
C GLY A 124 2.19 1.79 13.61
N GLY A 125 2.63 1.00 12.61
CA GLY A 125 4.05 0.80 12.29
C GLY A 125 4.83 2.10 12.04
N THR A 126 4.28 3.03 11.27
CA THR A 126 4.90 4.34 11.02
C THR A 126 4.92 5.24 12.26
N ALA A 127 3.94 5.13 13.17
CA ALA A 127 3.97 5.82 14.46
C ALA A 127 5.15 5.39 15.29
N ARG A 128 5.29 4.07 15.43
CA ARG A 128 6.33 3.46 16.24
C ARG A 128 7.69 3.81 15.66
N TYR A 129 7.80 3.82 14.33
CA TYR A 129 9.00 4.28 13.65
C TYR A 129 9.29 5.76 13.90
N VAL A 130 8.31 6.66 13.80
CA VAL A 130 8.50 8.09 14.08
C VAL A 130 8.86 8.33 15.55
N VAL A 131 8.16 7.68 16.48
CA VAL A 131 8.46 7.76 17.92
C VAL A 131 9.87 7.23 18.20
N GLN A 132 10.24 6.09 17.62
CA GLN A 132 11.58 5.53 17.72
C GLN A 132 12.64 6.49 17.16
N MET A 133 12.43 7.07 15.98
CA MET A 133 13.35 8.05 15.38
C MET A 133 13.46 9.33 16.24
N LEU A 134 12.38 9.73 16.91
CA LEU A 134 12.38 10.86 17.84
C LEU A 134 13.10 10.52 19.17
N GLU A 135 12.96 9.30 19.68
CA GLU A 135 13.70 8.79 20.85
C GLU A 135 15.21 8.65 20.55
N GLU A 136 15.55 8.10 19.39
CA GLU A 136 16.93 8.05 18.89
C GLU A 136 17.53 9.46 18.78
N ARG A 137 16.73 10.44 18.33
CA ARG A 137 17.16 11.85 18.32
C ARG A 137 17.33 12.43 19.72
N ALA A 138 16.42 12.14 20.64
CA ALA A 138 16.51 12.61 22.03
C ALA A 138 17.76 12.05 22.74
N SER A 139 18.22 10.87 22.33
CA SER A 139 19.50 10.28 22.77
C SER A 139 20.73 10.81 22.02
N GLY A 140 20.56 11.78 21.12
CA GLY A 140 21.65 12.48 20.43
C GLY A 140 21.98 11.95 19.03
N ALA A 141 21.21 11.01 18.48
CA ALA A 141 21.42 10.53 17.12
C ALA A 141 21.02 11.58 16.08
N LEU A 142 21.92 11.82 15.12
CA LEU A 142 21.67 12.72 13.99
C LEU A 142 20.81 12.04 12.92
N TRP A 143 20.00 12.81 12.19
CA TRP A 143 19.25 12.28 11.04
C TRP A 143 20.19 11.72 9.97
N PRO A 144 19.80 10.68 9.22
CA PRO A 144 20.57 10.19 8.08
C PRO A 144 20.99 11.31 7.12
N ALA A 145 20.04 12.18 6.74
CA ALA A 145 20.31 13.34 5.87
C ALA A 145 21.36 14.29 6.47
N CYS A 146 21.29 14.59 7.78
CA CYS A 146 22.25 15.45 8.45
C CYS A 146 23.65 14.79 8.56
N ARG A 147 23.71 13.47 8.76
CA ARG A 147 24.98 12.73 8.69
C ARG A 147 25.57 12.77 7.28
N ASP A 148 24.73 12.68 6.26
CA ASP A 148 25.18 12.68 4.87
C ASP A 148 25.62 14.08 4.43
N GLU A 149 24.97 15.14 4.90
CA GLU A 149 25.43 16.53 4.77
C GLU A 149 26.76 16.77 5.51
N LEU A 150 26.90 16.30 6.75
CA LEU A 150 28.16 16.40 7.51
C LEU A 150 29.31 15.63 6.85
N LYS A 151 29.03 14.49 6.20
CA LYS A 151 30.02 13.79 5.36
C LYS A 151 30.39 14.58 4.11
N GLY A 152 29.41 15.27 3.51
CA GLY A 152 29.61 16.17 2.38
C GLY A 152 30.40 17.45 2.73
N LEU A 153 30.41 17.84 4.00
CA LEU A 153 31.13 19.00 4.54
C LEU A 153 32.57 18.70 4.99
N SER A 154 33.09 17.48 4.74
CA SER A 154 34.49 17.13 5.03
C SER A 154 35.46 18.08 4.30
N PRO A 155 36.53 18.59 4.97
CA PRO A 155 37.11 19.89 4.68
C PRO A 155 37.92 19.90 3.38
N LYS A 156 37.37 20.56 2.36
CA LYS A 156 38.14 21.13 1.23
C LYS A 156 38.18 22.67 1.26
N HIS A 157 37.76 23.31 2.35
CA HIS A 157 37.77 24.77 2.52
C HIS A 157 38.46 25.18 3.82
N GLN A 158 39.74 24.80 3.94
CA GLN A 158 40.71 25.46 4.80
C GLN A 158 41.98 25.67 3.97
N GLU A 159 41.93 26.61 3.03
CA GLU A 159 43.09 27.36 2.53
C GLU A 159 42.73 28.85 2.57
#